data_AF-A0A354H2U1-F1
#
_entry.id   AF-A0A354H2U1-F1
#
_cell.length_a   1.000
_cell.length_b   1.000
_cell.length_c   1.000
_cell.angle_alpha   90.00
_cell.angle_beta   90.00
_cell.angle_gamma   90.00
#
_symmetry.space_group_name_H-M   'P 1'
#
loop_
_entity.id
_entity.type
_entity.pdbx_description
1 polymer ?
#
loop_
_entity_poly.entity_id
_entity_poly.type
_entity_poly.pdbx_seq_one_letter_code
_entity_poly.pdbx_strand_id
1 'polypeptide(L)'
;MSDYINITSLHEGDQGVIHSIEGGSAITSRLAGMGIVTNARFRIAQASGGLIIIQVADTKIALGQGEASKIMVSKIIPDDQVCLPPIEKEICVALAGQPNVGKSTIFNILTGLSQHVGNWPGKTVEKKEGVHRADNILIKIVDLPGTYSLTAFSEEEKVARDFIIKEKPDLVVLVLNAAALERGLYLLAEVLLLNRPVVVAVNMLDVASNRGIQIDTKILQDTLGIPVIPMVAKRNSGIKELVVQISSMASCENKFHPQMPEVSSDHLDIYHDILKLVRPYIQEPYTPEWIAVKLMEGDPEVSKMVEDKAQKSARDEIEGLLIKHEDALHAVVNGRYDWIEKVSRTVVSRFKMGQVVLTDRIDHILTRPIFGIPVLLAVMAFVFFLTYAVG
;
A
#
# COMPACT_ATOMS: atom_id res chain seq x y z
N MET A 1 9.65 13.24 -33.08
CA MET A 1 8.41 13.99 -32.77
C MET A 1 7.28 12.99 -32.92
N SER A 2 6.62 12.61 -31.84
CA SER A 2 5.50 11.66 -31.89
C SER A 2 4.27 12.44 -32.33
N ASP A 3 3.77 12.22 -33.54
CA ASP A 3 2.57 12.92 -34.01
C ASP A 3 1.35 12.42 -33.23
N TYR A 4 0.78 13.32 -32.41
CA TYR A 4 -0.49 13.08 -31.74
C TYR A 4 -1.61 13.26 -32.75
N ILE A 5 -2.43 12.24 -32.90
CA ILE A 5 -3.56 12.23 -33.83
C ILE A 5 -4.86 12.11 -33.05
N ASN A 6 -5.96 12.48 -33.68
CA ASN A 6 -7.27 12.33 -33.08
C ASN A 6 -7.70 10.86 -33.09
N ILE A 7 -8.32 10.33 -32.02
CA ILE A 7 -8.77 8.93 -32.00
C ILE A 7 -9.77 8.61 -33.13
N THR A 8 -10.47 9.62 -33.65
CA THR A 8 -11.41 9.47 -34.78
C THR A 8 -10.72 9.14 -36.10
N SER A 9 -9.41 9.35 -36.20
CA SER A 9 -8.60 8.99 -37.39
C SER A 9 -8.12 7.54 -37.41
N LEU A 10 -8.42 6.77 -36.35
CA LEU A 10 -8.04 5.36 -36.23
C LEU A 10 -9.12 4.43 -36.78
N HIS A 11 -8.68 3.29 -37.30
CA HIS A 11 -9.52 2.26 -37.91
C HIS A 11 -9.69 1.06 -36.98
N GLU A 12 -10.66 0.20 -37.27
CA GLU A 12 -10.88 -1.04 -36.53
C GLU A 12 -9.59 -1.88 -36.47
N GLY A 13 -9.24 -2.33 -35.26
CA GLY A 13 -8.01 -3.07 -35.00
C GLY A 13 -6.81 -2.22 -34.63
N ASP A 14 -6.82 -0.91 -34.89
CA ASP A 14 -5.75 0.00 -34.48
C ASP A 14 -5.61 0.04 -32.96
N GLN A 15 -4.38 0.19 -32.49
CA GLN A 15 -4.04 0.34 -31.08
C GLN A 15 -3.36 1.68 -30.83
N GLY A 16 -3.43 2.18 -29.60
CA GLY A 16 -2.81 3.44 -29.25
C GLY A 16 -2.70 3.69 -27.76
N VAL A 17 -2.07 4.81 -27.42
CA VAL A 17 -2.01 5.36 -26.07
C VAL A 17 -2.73 6.70 -26.03
N ILE A 18 -3.63 6.88 -25.06
CA ILE A 18 -4.32 8.15 -24.82
C ILE A 18 -3.32 9.16 -24.27
N HIS A 19 -3.16 10.30 -24.94
CA HIS A 19 -2.23 11.34 -24.52
C HIS A 19 -2.94 12.45 -23.73
N SER A 20 -4.06 12.94 -24.26
CA SER A 20 -4.87 13.97 -23.61
C SER A 20 -6.36 13.77 -23.91
N ILE A 21 -7.20 14.26 -23.00
CA ILE A 21 -8.66 14.28 -23.11
C ILE A 21 -9.09 15.73 -22.90
N GLU A 22 -9.62 16.33 -23.95
CA GLU A 22 -10.13 17.69 -23.95
C GLU A 22 -11.64 17.69 -23.62
N GLY A 23 -12.20 18.81 -23.14
CA GLY A 23 -13.66 18.90 -22.88
C GLY A 23 -14.09 19.14 -21.42
N GLY A 24 -13.20 19.65 -20.57
CA GLY A 24 -13.54 20.09 -19.20
C GLY A 24 -13.61 18.96 -18.17
N SER A 25 -13.74 19.34 -16.89
CA SER A 25 -13.62 18.41 -15.75
C SER A 25 -14.73 17.36 -15.69
N ALA A 26 -15.94 17.68 -16.13
CA ALA A 26 -17.08 16.75 -16.11
C ALA A 26 -16.89 15.57 -17.07
N ILE A 27 -16.47 15.84 -18.31
CA ILE A 27 -16.23 14.79 -19.32
C ILE A 27 -15.01 13.95 -18.93
N THR A 28 -13.93 14.60 -18.50
CA THR A 28 -12.70 13.92 -18.07
C THR A 28 -12.96 12.99 -16.89
N SER A 29 -13.75 13.42 -15.90
CA SER A 29 -14.08 12.59 -14.72
C SER A 29 -14.96 11.39 -15.09
N ARG A 30 -15.92 11.57 -16.00
CA ARG A 30 -16.78 10.47 -16.49
C ARG A 30 -15.97 9.43 -17.26
N LEU A 31 -15.10 9.87 -18.16
CA LEU A 31 -14.24 9.00 -18.96
C LEU A 31 -13.19 8.28 -18.09
N ALA A 32 -12.61 8.98 -17.11
CA ALA A 32 -11.71 8.38 -16.13
C ALA A 32 -12.39 7.29 -15.29
N GLY A 33 -13.65 7.51 -14.91
CA GLY A 33 -14.47 6.49 -14.22
C GLY A 33 -14.73 5.22 -15.06
N MET A 34 -14.59 5.31 -16.38
CA MET A 34 -14.68 4.18 -17.30
C MET A 34 -13.30 3.60 -17.68
N GLY A 35 -12.21 4.09 -17.07
CA GLY A 35 -10.84 3.63 -17.34
C GLY A 35 -10.12 4.35 -18.47
N ILE A 36 -10.74 5.35 -19.11
CA ILE A 36 -10.12 6.19 -20.14
C ILE A 36 -9.37 7.32 -19.43
N VAL A 37 -8.08 7.12 -19.21
CA VAL A 37 -7.18 8.10 -18.60
C VAL A 37 -5.96 8.35 -19.49
N THR A 38 -5.27 9.46 -19.26
CA THR A 38 -3.97 9.72 -19.90
C THR A 38 -3.02 8.56 -19.63
N ASN A 39 -2.27 8.14 -20.65
CA ASN A 39 -1.42 6.95 -20.73
C ASN A 39 -2.15 5.59 -20.75
N ALA A 40 -3.48 5.55 -20.77
CA ALA A 40 -4.19 4.29 -20.96
C ALA A 40 -3.99 3.76 -22.39
N ARG A 41 -3.69 2.46 -22.49
CA ARG A 41 -3.66 1.73 -23.76
C ARG A 41 -5.07 1.35 -24.17
N PHE A 42 -5.36 1.47 -25.45
CA PHE A 42 -6.65 1.11 -25.99
C PHE A 42 -6.50 0.36 -27.32
N ARG A 43 -7.57 -0.32 -27.70
CA ARG A 43 -7.76 -0.89 -29.03
C ARG A 43 -9.10 -0.42 -29.61
N ILE A 44 -9.12 -0.04 -30.88
CA ILE A 44 -10.37 0.22 -31.59
C ILE A 44 -11.03 -1.13 -31.87
N ALA A 45 -12.11 -1.42 -31.14
CA ALA A 45 -12.90 -2.63 -31.34
C ALA A 45 -13.85 -2.51 -32.53
N GLN A 46 -14.34 -1.30 -32.81
CA GLN A 46 -15.17 -0.99 -33.96
C GLN A 46 -15.17 0.52 -34.22
N ALA A 47 -15.10 0.93 -35.48
CA ALA A 47 -15.26 2.33 -35.89
C ALA A 47 -16.21 2.40 -37.09
N SER A 48 -17.52 2.53 -36.83
CA SER A 48 -18.54 2.56 -37.89
C SER A 48 -19.80 3.33 -37.45
N GLY A 49 -20.49 3.97 -38.40
CA GLY A 49 -21.81 4.58 -38.16
C GLY A 49 -21.84 5.76 -37.17
N GLY A 50 -20.74 6.51 -37.00
CA GLY A 50 -20.69 7.66 -36.09
C GLY A 50 -20.44 7.30 -34.62
N LEU A 51 -20.16 6.02 -34.33
CA LEU A 51 -19.73 5.52 -33.03
C LEU A 51 -18.36 4.87 -33.14
N ILE A 52 -17.54 5.11 -32.12
CA ILE A 52 -16.22 4.49 -31.97
C ILE A 52 -16.25 3.69 -30.69
N ILE A 53 -16.14 2.37 -30.83
CA ILE A 53 -16.05 1.46 -29.69
C ILE A 53 -14.57 1.23 -29.41
N ILE A 54 -14.14 1.70 -28.25
CA ILE A 54 -12.78 1.47 -27.76
C ILE A 54 -12.80 0.43 -26.65
N GLN A 55 -11.80 -0.44 -26.66
CA GLN A 55 -11.54 -1.36 -25.57
C GLN A 55 -10.38 -0.83 -24.74
N VAL A 56 -10.65 -0.61 -23.45
CA VAL A 56 -9.68 -0.21 -22.43
C VAL A 56 -9.86 -1.16 -21.24
N ALA A 57 -8.80 -1.83 -20.82
CA ALA A 57 -8.85 -3.03 -19.98
C ALA A 57 -9.83 -4.05 -20.56
N ASP A 58 -10.70 -4.59 -19.70
CA ASP A 58 -11.79 -5.48 -20.08
C ASP A 58 -13.07 -4.72 -20.43
N THR A 59 -13.03 -3.38 -20.44
CA THR A 59 -14.20 -2.53 -20.66
C THR A 59 -14.27 -2.08 -22.11
N LYS A 60 -15.40 -2.37 -22.76
CA LYS A 60 -15.74 -1.80 -24.08
C LYS A 60 -16.60 -0.56 -23.87
N ILE A 61 -16.16 0.56 -24.44
CA ILE A 61 -16.78 1.86 -24.24
C ILE A 61 -17.16 2.39 -25.61
N ALA A 62 -18.45 2.67 -25.81
CA ALA A 62 -18.94 3.32 -26.99
C ALA A 62 -18.84 4.84 -26.83
N LEU A 63 -18.09 5.49 -27.72
CA LEU A 63 -17.92 6.93 -27.78
C LEU A 63 -18.61 7.46 -29.03
N GLY A 64 -19.43 8.51 -28.87
CA GLY A 64 -19.94 9.27 -30.01
C GLY A 64 -18.83 10.13 -30.62
N GLN A 65 -18.97 10.51 -31.90
CA GLN A 65 -17.99 11.33 -32.62
C GLN A 65 -17.57 12.61 -31.86
N GLY A 66 -18.50 13.29 -31.20
CA GLY A 66 -18.19 14.52 -30.43
C GLY A 66 -17.41 14.30 -29.13
N GLU A 67 -17.42 13.08 -28.59
CA GLU A 67 -16.59 12.70 -27.43
C GLU A 67 -15.24 12.17 -27.88
N ALA A 68 -15.24 11.32 -28.92
CA ALA A 68 -14.04 10.80 -29.52
C ALA A 68 -13.15 11.92 -30.09
N SER A 69 -13.74 12.95 -30.72
CA SER A 69 -12.98 14.08 -31.28
C SER A 69 -12.18 14.88 -30.25
N LYS A 70 -12.40 14.66 -28.96
CA LYS A 70 -11.67 15.32 -27.88
C LYS A 70 -10.54 14.48 -27.30
N ILE A 71 -10.33 13.27 -27.81
CA ILE A 71 -9.30 12.34 -27.31
C ILE A 71 -8.14 12.34 -28.31
N MET A 72 -6.99 12.83 -27.85
CA MET A 72 -5.76 12.79 -28.60
C MET A 72 -4.97 11.55 -28.21
N VAL A 73 -4.48 10.84 -29.23
CA VAL A 73 -3.83 9.54 -29.08
C VAL A 73 -2.55 9.49 -29.90
N SER A 74 -1.67 8.57 -29.53
CA SER A 74 -0.57 8.14 -30.39
C SER A 74 -0.91 6.77 -30.94
N LYS A 75 -0.85 6.60 -32.26
CA LYS A 75 -1.07 5.31 -32.92
C LYS A 75 0.13 4.41 -32.64
N ILE A 76 -0.13 3.19 -32.20
CA ILE A 76 0.85 2.11 -32.16
C ILE A 76 0.74 1.42 -33.53
N ILE A 77 1.71 1.68 -34.42
CA ILE A 77 1.80 0.99 -35.71
C ILE A 77 2.34 -0.43 -35.43
N PRO A 78 1.67 -1.51 -35.88
CA PRO A 78 2.08 -2.89 -35.55
C PRO A 78 3.41 -3.35 -36.16
N ASP A 79 4.21 -2.47 -36.76
CA ASP A 79 5.47 -2.83 -37.43
C ASP A 79 6.69 -2.01 -36.98
N ASP A 80 6.55 -1.22 -35.91
CA ASP A 80 7.67 -1.01 -35.01
C ASP A 80 7.59 -2.08 -33.92
N GLN A 81 8.02 -3.29 -34.27
CA GLN A 81 8.90 -3.97 -33.33
C GLN A 81 10.11 -3.03 -33.16
N VAL A 82 10.00 -2.03 -32.28
CA VAL A 82 11.08 -1.84 -31.34
C VAL A 82 11.24 -3.24 -30.77
N CYS A 83 12.24 -3.99 -31.23
CA CYS A 83 12.65 -5.21 -30.57
C CYS A 83 12.98 -4.74 -29.16
N LEU A 84 11.97 -4.72 -28.29
CA LEU A 84 12.17 -4.39 -26.90
C LEU A 84 13.23 -5.40 -26.48
N PRO A 85 14.37 -4.93 -25.95
CA PRO A 85 15.53 -5.77 -25.72
C PRO A 85 15.05 -7.01 -24.98
N PRO A 86 15.51 -8.21 -25.37
CA PRO A 86 14.99 -9.46 -24.81
C PRO A 86 14.89 -9.35 -23.30
N ILE A 87 13.87 -9.96 -22.71
CA ILE A 87 13.74 -9.96 -21.25
C ILE A 87 14.96 -10.69 -20.71
N GLU A 88 15.85 -9.95 -20.05
CA GLU A 88 17.08 -10.48 -19.46
C GLU A 88 16.84 -10.89 -18.01
N LYS A 89 15.85 -10.27 -17.35
CA LYS A 89 15.52 -10.53 -15.95
C LYS A 89 14.03 -10.48 -15.70
N GLU A 90 13.53 -11.43 -14.92
CA GLU A 90 12.19 -11.39 -14.34
C GLU A 90 12.30 -11.14 -12.85
N ILE A 91 11.44 -10.29 -12.30
CA ILE A 91 11.35 -10.05 -10.85
C ILE A 91 9.90 -10.14 -10.38
N CYS A 92 9.71 -10.69 -9.19
CA CYS A 92 8.44 -10.75 -8.49
C CYS A 92 8.37 -9.63 -7.45
N VAL A 93 7.35 -8.78 -7.55
CA VAL A 93 7.10 -7.66 -6.66
C VAL A 93 5.75 -7.84 -5.98
N ALA A 94 5.76 -7.89 -4.65
CA ALA A 94 4.53 -7.88 -3.87
C ALA A 94 4.11 -6.44 -3.60
N LEU A 95 2.87 -6.08 -3.91
CA LEU A 95 2.29 -4.79 -3.56
C LEU A 95 1.48 -4.95 -2.27
N ALA A 96 1.98 -4.38 -1.18
CA ALA A 96 1.39 -4.46 0.15
C ALA A 96 0.93 -3.08 0.64
N GLY A 97 0.05 -3.05 1.61
CA GLY A 97 -0.40 -1.80 2.24
C GLY A 97 -1.76 -1.93 2.89
N GLN A 98 -2.15 -0.91 3.65
CA GLN A 98 -3.46 -0.90 4.30
C GLN A 98 -4.60 -0.78 3.30
N PRO A 99 -5.84 -1.15 3.68
CA PRO A 99 -7.01 -0.83 2.88
C PRO A 99 -7.06 0.67 2.54
N ASN A 100 -7.52 1.01 1.33
CA ASN A 100 -7.77 2.38 0.89
C ASN A 100 -6.54 3.32 0.83
N VAL A 101 -5.30 2.80 0.77
CA VAL A 101 -4.08 3.63 0.61
C VAL A 101 -3.73 3.96 -0.85
N GLY A 102 -4.56 3.55 -1.81
CA GLY A 102 -4.32 3.73 -3.25
C GLY A 102 -3.47 2.61 -3.89
N LYS A 103 -3.35 1.47 -3.20
CA LYS A 103 -2.69 0.24 -3.68
C LYS A 103 -3.21 -0.20 -5.06
N SER A 104 -4.52 -0.39 -5.19
CA SER A 104 -5.14 -0.79 -6.46
C SER A 104 -4.98 0.26 -7.57
N THR A 105 -4.88 1.54 -7.24
CA THR A 105 -4.58 2.60 -8.21
C THR A 105 -3.17 2.43 -8.77
N ILE A 106 -2.18 2.19 -7.91
CA ILE A 106 -0.79 1.93 -8.34
C ILE A 106 -0.73 0.65 -9.18
N PHE A 107 -1.37 -0.43 -8.71
CA PHE A 107 -1.45 -1.70 -9.45
C PHE A 107 -1.99 -1.48 -10.87
N ASN A 108 -3.16 -0.85 -11.00
CA ASN A 108 -3.80 -0.63 -12.31
C ASN A 108 -2.97 0.25 -13.24
N ILE A 109 -2.28 1.28 -12.71
CA ILE A 109 -1.41 2.15 -13.52
C ILE A 109 -0.21 1.35 -14.04
N LEU A 110 0.38 0.48 -13.21
CA LEU A 110 1.55 -0.30 -13.60
C LEU A 110 1.21 -1.43 -14.57
N THR A 111 0.13 -2.18 -14.33
CA THR A 111 -0.21 -3.38 -15.09
C THR A 111 -1.11 -3.10 -16.30
N GLY A 112 -1.93 -2.04 -16.25
CA GLY A 112 -2.87 -1.71 -17.31
C GLY A 112 -3.79 -2.88 -17.68
N LEU A 113 -3.69 -3.35 -18.93
CA LEU A 113 -4.46 -4.48 -19.45
C LEU A 113 -3.86 -5.84 -19.06
N SER A 114 -2.59 -5.87 -18.67
CA SER A 114 -1.81 -7.09 -18.48
C SER A 114 -1.96 -7.60 -17.05
N GLN A 115 -3.20 -7.76 -16.60
CA GLN A 115 -3.56 -8.25 -15.29
C GLN A 115 -4.49 -9.46 -15.37
N HIS A 116 -4.43 -10.32 -14.38
CA HIS A 116 -5.27 -11.48 -14.19
C HIS A 116 -5.83 -11.46 -12.77
N VAL A 117 -7.12 -11.78 -12.65
CA VAL A 117 -7.82 -11.85 -11.36
C VAL A 117 -8.28 -13.28 -11.16
N GLY A 118 -7.93 -13.85 -10.01
CA GLY A 118 -8.34 -15.18 -9.57
C GLY A 118 -8.55 -15.20 -8.06
N ASN A 119 -8.48 -16.39 -7.46
CA ASN A 119 -8.53 -16.55 -6.00
C ASN A 119 -7.21 -17.12 -5.50
N TRP A 120 -6.85 -16.79 -4.27
CA TRP A 120 -5.73 -17.42 -3.59
C TRP A 120 -5.99 -18.93 -3.42
N PRO A 121 -4.97 -19.80 -3.59
CA PRO A 121 -5.17 -21.26 -3.53
C PRO A 121 -5.86 -21.71 -2.24
N GLY A 122 -7.04 -22.32 -2.40
CA GLY A 122 -7.83 -22.83 -1.26
C GLY A 122 -8.46 -21.75 -0.39
N LYS A 123 -8.56 -20.50 -0.86
CA LYS A 123 -9.10 -19.35 -0.14
C LYS A 123 -10.18 -18.62 -0.96
N THR A 124 -11.04 -17.89 -0.27
CA THR A 124 -12.08 -17.03 -0.88
C THR A 124 -11.57 -15.61 -1.16
N VAL A 125 -10.31 -15.34 -0.83
CA VAL A 125 -9.67 -14.04 -1.03
C VAL A 125 -9.27 -13.88 -2.50
N GLU A 126 -9.63 -12.75 -3.10
CA GLU A 126 -9.27 -12.39 -4.48
C GLU A 126 -7.75 -12.16 -4.60
N LYS A 127 -7.16 -12.66 -5.69
CA LYS A 127 -5.75 -12.51 -6.06
C LYS A 127 -5.66 -11.75 -7.37
N LYS A 128 -4.96 -10.62 -7.39
CA LYS A 128 -4.65 -9.89 -8.64
C LYS A 128 -3.17 -9.98 -8.93
N GLU A 129 -2.86 -10.36 -10.15
CA GLU A 129 -1.50 -10.45 -10.65
C GLU A 129 -1.42 -9.69 -11.96
N GLY A 130 -0.29 -9.09 -12.27
CA GLY A 130 -0.09 -8.48 -13.57
C GLY A 130 1.38 -8.28 -13.87
N VAL A 131 1.66 -7.84 -15.08
CA VAL A 131 3.03 -7.64 -15.54
C VAL A 131 3.25 -6.21 -16.00
N HIS A 132 4.41 -5.68 -15.65
CA HIS A 132 4.91 -4.40 -16.14
C HIS A 132 6.29 -4.63 -16.74
N ARG A 133 6.51 -4.16 -17.97
CA ARG A 133 7.83 -4.23 -18.61
C ARG A 133 8.55 -2.89 -18.47
N ALA A 134 9.70 -2.92 -17.81
CA ALA A 134 10.62 -1.80 -17.70
C ALA A 134 11.92 -2.19 -18.41
N ASP A 135 12.13 -1.67 -19.63
CA ASP A 135 13.26 -2.00 -20.49
C ASP A 135 13.43 -3.53 -20.75
N ASN A 136 14.54 -4.11 -20.29
CA ASN A 136 14.89 -5.53 -20.34
C ASN A 136 14.44 -6.33 -19.10
N ILE A 137 13.72 -5.70 -18.16
CA ILE A 137 13.20 -6.31 -16.94
C ILE A 137 11.68 -6.51 -17.03
N LEU A 138 11.23 -7.73 -16.77
CA LEU A 138 9.81 -8.04 -16.60
C LEU A 138 9.46 -8.07 -15.12
N ILE A 139 8.62 -7.14 -14.68
CA ILE A 139 8.16 -7.00 -13.30
C ILE A 139 6.81 -7.71 -13.18
N LYS A 140 6.77 -8.86 -12.52
CA LYS A 140 5.54 -9.55 -12.11
C LYS A 140 5.05 -8.93 -10.81
N ILE A 141 3.91 -8.28 -10.83
CA ILE A 141 3.33 -7.57 -9.69
C ILE A 141 2.18 -8.42 -9.14
N VAL A 142 2.23 -8.74 -7.86
CA VAL A 142 1.15 -9.43 -7.14
C VAL A 142 0.54 -8.46 -6.13
N ASP A 143 -0.76 -8.16 -6.27
CA ASP A 143 -1.50 -7.32 -5.34
C ASP A 143 -1.90 -8.14 -4.12
N LEU A 144 -1.31 -7.84 -2.96
CA LEU A 144 -1.68 -8.49 -1.71
C LEU A 144 -2.98 -7.90 -1.17
N PRO A 145 -3.80 -8.68 -0.44
CA PRO A 145 -4.94 -8.13 0.28
C PRO A 145 -4.55 -6.93 1.16
N GLY A 146 -5.43 -5.94 1.28
CA GLY A 146 -5.16 -4.80 2.15
C GLY A 146 -5.27 -5.21 3.61
N THR A 147 -4.21 -5.04 4.41
CA THR A 147 -4.18 -5.47 5.81
C THR A 147 -3.67 -4.36 6.72
N TYR A 148 -4.14 -4.32 7.98
CA TYR A 148 -3.63 -3.37 8.99
C TYR A 148 -2.47 -3.95 9.80
N SER A 149 -2.40 -5.28 9.89
CA SER A 149 -1.33 -6.04 10.51
C SER A 149 -1.08 -7.32 9.70
N LEU A 150 0.00 -8.04 10.04
CA LEU A 150 0.34 -9.39 9.59
C LEU A 150 0.30 -10.38 10.76
N THR A 151 -0.36 -10.01 11.86
CA THR A 151 -0.82 -10.94 12.90
C THR A 151 -1.97 -11.77 12.33
N ALA A 152 -2.02 -13.07 12.61
CA ALA A 152 -2.77 -14.05 11.82
C ALA A 152 -4.29 -14.08 12.09
N PHE A 153 -4.95 -12.94 12.29
CA PHE A 153 -6.34 -12.90 12.75
C PHE A 153 -7.35 -13.02 11.60
N SER A 154 -7.04 -12.49 10.42
CA SER A 154 -7.88 -12.64 9.22
C SER A 154 -7.25 -13.52 8.13
N GLU A 155 -8.07 -14.04 7.21
CA GLU A 155 -7.55 -14.80 6.07
C GLU A 155 -6.69 -13.93 5.15
N GLU A 156 -7.05 -12.65 4.99
CA GLU A 156 -6.29 -11.65 4.23
C GLU A 156 -4.90 -11.43 4.83
N GLU A 157 -4.80 -11.30 6.17
CA GLU A 157 -3.55 -11.13 6.90
C GLU A 157 -2.65 -12.36 6.73
N LYS A 158 -3.22 -13.56 6.88
CA LYS A 158 -2.51 -14.82 6.64
C LYS A 158 -2.02 -14.93 5.20
N VAL A 159 -2.86 -14.60 4.22
CA VAL A 159 -2.50 -14.64 2.80
C VAL A 159 -1.34 -13.69 2.49
N ALA A 160 -1.41 -12.43 2.95
CA ALA A 160 -0.35 -11.45 2.71
C ALA A 160 0.98 -11.88 3.36
N ARG A 161 0.94 -12.33 4.63
CA ARG A 161 2.09 -12.84 5.37
C ARG A 161 2.71 -14.07 4.69
N ASP A 162 1.88 -15.07 4.40
CA ASP A 162 2.34 -16.34 3.85
C ASP A 162 2.93 -16.16 2.45
N PHE A 163 2.38 -15.25 1.62
CA PHE A 163 2.98 -14.93 0.32
C PHE A 163 4.39 -14.38 0.48
N ILE A 164 4.59 -13.36 1.33
CA ILE A 164 5.90 -12.72 1.52
C ILE A 164 6.93 -13.73 2.07
N ILE A 165 6.51 -14.61 2.98
CA ILE A 165 7.39 -15.64 3.55
C ILE A 165 7.69 -16.76 2.54
N LYS A 166 6.65 -17.37 1.96
CA LYS A 166 6.76 -18.64 1.21
C LYS A 166 7.10 -18.44 -0.26
N GLU A 167 6.47 -17.47 -0.93
CA GLU A 167 6.71 -17.18 -2.35
C GLU A 167 7.96 -16.31 -2.57
N LYS A 168 8.48 -15.71 -1.50
CA LYS A 168 9.76 -14.97 -1.47
C LYS A 168 9.89 -13.98 -2.63
N PRO A 169 9.00 -12.97 -2.72
CA PRO A 169 9.12 -11.93 -3.73
C PRO A 169 10.50 -11.26 -3.63
N ASP A 170 11.06 -10.88 -4.77
CA ASP A 170 12.35 -10.17 -4.85
C ASP A 170 12.28 -8.82 -4.13
N LEU A 171 11.09 -8.21 -4.08
CA LEU A 171 10.83 -6.92 -3.47
C LEU A 171 9.38 -6.81 -2.97
N VAL A 172 9.19 -6.12 -1.86
CA VAL A 172 7.88 -5.65 -1.41
C VAL A 172 7.78 -4.14 -1.62
N VAL A 173 6.78 -3.69 -2.37
CA VAL A 173 6.39 -2.27 -2.40
C VAL A 173 5.31 -2.06 -1.36
N LEU A 174 5.64 -1.36 -0.29
CA LEU A 174 4.70 -1.04 0.78
C LEU A 174 4.10 0.36 0.58
N VAL A 175 2.81 0.41 0.28
CA VAL A 175 2.08 1.66 0.06
C VAL A 175 1.55 2.21 1.39
N LEU A 176 2.01 3.39 1.76
CA LEU A 176 1.61 4.10 2.98
C LEU A 176 0.72 5.31 2.64
N ASN A 177 -0.23 5.62 3.51
CA ASN A 177 -1.03 6.84 3.41
C ASN A 177 -0.38 7.97 4.21
N ALA A 178 0.04 9.02 3.52
CA ALA A 178 0.60 10.22 4.14
C ALA A 178 -0.30 10.84 5.22
N ALA A 179 -1.62 10.85 5.02
CA ALA A 179 -2.54 11.43 5.99
C ALA A 179 -2.70 10.59 7.28
N ALA A 180 -2.17 9.38 7.30
CA ALA A 180 -2.26 8.44 8.43
C ALA A 180 -0.96 7.60 8.56
N LEU A 181 0.20 8.27 8.53
CA LEU A 181 1.52 7.62 8.42
C LEU A 181 1.79 6.59 9.53
N GLU A 182 1.47 6.91 10.78
CA GLU A 182 1.72 6.05 11.95
C GLU A 182 1.14 4.64 11.79
N ARG A 183 -0.09 4.52 11.27
CA ARG A 183 -0.72 3.23 11.01
C ARG A 183 0.07 2.46 9.95
N GLY A 184 0.49 3.14 8.90
CA GLY A 184 1.31 2.56 7.84
C GLY A 184 2.67 2.07 8.33
N LEU A 185 3.30 2.82 9.25
CA LEU A 185 4.57 2.44 9.87
C LEU A 185 4.44 1.18 10.74
N TYR A 186 3.28 0.95 11.38
CA TYR A 186 3.03 -0.30 12.09
C TYR A 186 3.08 -1.53 11.15
N LEU A 187 2.42 -1.44 9.99
CA LEU A 187 2.51 -2.50 8.99
C LEU A 187 3.93 -2.66 8.43
N LEU A 188 4.65 -1.54 8.25
CA LEU A 188 6.06 -1.57 7.82
C LEU A 188 6.93 -2.35 8.82
N ALA A 189 6.79 -2.10 10.12
CA ALA A 189 7.51 -2.82 11.16
C ALA A 189 7.37 -4.35 11.02
N GLU A 190 6.16 -4.83 10.73
CA GLU A 190 5.89 -6.26 10.56
C GLU A 190 6.44 -6.80 9.23
N VAL A 191 6.34 -6.04 8.14
CA VAL A 191 6.89 -6.44 6.83
C VAL A 191 8.41 -6.51 6.87
N LEU A 192 9.09 -5.57 7.54
CA LEU A 192 10.54 -5.57 7.69
C LEU A 192 11.05 -6.82 8.41
N LEU A 193 10.29 -7.30 9.40
CA LEU A 193 10.61 -8.53 10.14
C LEU A 193 10.59 -9.79 9.25
N LEU A 194 9.90 -9.76 8.11
CA LEU A 194 9.86 -10.86 7.13
C LEU A 194 11.15 -10.96 6.28
N ASN A 195 12.10 -10.06 6.49
CA ASN A 195 13.43 -10.05 5.87
C ASN A 195 13.40 -10.11 4.33
N ARG A 196 12.52 -9.32 3.72
CA ARG A 196 12.47 -9.09 2.27
C ARG A 196 12.83 -7.63 1.97
N PRO A 197 13.50 -7.34 0.85
CA PRO A 197 13.74 -5.97 0.43
C PRO A 197 12.41 -5.19 0.34
N VAL A 198 12.40 -3.95 0.83
CA VAL A 198 11.20 -3.09 0.84
C VAL A 198 11.48 -1.74 0.17
N VAL A 199 10.55 -1.28 -0.65
CA VAL A 199 10.41 0.13 -1.07
C VAL A 199 9.14 0.69 -0.48
N VAL A 200 9.21 1.85 0.14
CA VAL A 200 8.05 2.55 0.70
C VAL A 200 7.51 3.54 -0.31
N ALA A 201 6.24 3.42 -0.67
CA ALA A 201 5.52 4.37 -1.50
C ALA A 201 4.59 5.23 -0.63
N VAL A 202 4.99 6.47 -0.33
CA VAL A 202 4.18 7.40 0.50
C VAL A 202 3.17 8.10 -0.40
N ASN A 203 1.97 7.54 -0.46
CA ASN A 203 0.88 8.03 -1.30
C ASN A 203 -0.03 9.02 -0.56
N MET A 204 -0.91 9.69 -1.29
CA MET A 204 -1.90 10.66 -0.77
C MET A 204 -1.28 11.91 -0.11
N LEU A 205 -0.11 12.35 -0.61
CA LEU A 205 0.54 13.59 -0.13
C LEU A 205 -0.34 14.84 -0.30
N ASP A 206 -1.20 14.86 -1.32
CA ASP A 206 -2.18 15.93 -1.53
C ASP A 206 -3.27 15.93 -0.44
N VAL A 207 -3.73 14.75 -0.02
CA VAL A 207 -4.69 14.61 1.09
C VAL A 207 -4.05 15.04 2.41
N ALA A 208 -2.80 14.64 2.67
CA ALA A 208 -2.06 15.06 3.86
C ALA A 208 -1.88 16.59 3.90
N SER A 209 -1.46 17.18 2.79
CA SER A 209 -1.27 18.64 2.67
C SER A 209 -2.56 19.41 2.93
N ASN A 210 -3.70 18.93 2.40
CA ASN A 210 -5.02 19.53 2.64
C ASN A 210 -5.47 19.44 4.12
N ARG A 211 -4.88 18.54 4.91
CA ARG A 211 -5.12 18.40 6.35
C ARG A 211 -4.07 19.14 7.20
N GLY A 212 -3.18 19.92 6.58
CA GLY A 212 -2.09 20.60 7.27
C GLY A 212 -0.97 19.66 7.74
N ILE A 213 -0.89 18.45 7.19
CA ILE A 213 0.17 17.47 7.49
C ILE A 213 1.21 17.54 6.36
N GLN A 214 2.45 17.85 6.72
CA GLN A 214 3.59 17.78 5.81
C GLN A 214 4.51 16.63 6.25
N ILE A 215 4.99 15.86 5.29
CA ILE A 215 5.89 14.72 5.49
C ILE A 215 7.18 15.01 4.73
N ASP A 216 8.29 14.98 5.45
CA ASP A 216 9.60 15.01 4.80
C ASP A 216 10.01 13.58 4.41
N THR A 217 9.75 13.21 3.16
CA THR A 217 10.05 11.85 2.67
C THR A 217 11.55 11.56 2.57
N LYS A 218 12.40 12.59 2.50
CA LYS A 218 13.86 12.40 2.48
C LYS A 218 14.36 12.05 3.88
N ILE A 219 13.91 12.79 4.90
CA ILE A 219 14.20 12.45 6.29
C ILE A 219 13.61 11.07 6.64
N LEU A 220 12.43 10.73 6.12
CA LEU A 220 11.85 9.40 6.31
C LEU A 220 12.73 8.30 5.71
N GLN A 221 13.26 8.51 4.50
CA GLN A 221 14.19 7.58 3.87
C GLN A 221 15.44 7.36 4.72
N ASP A 222 16.06 8.44 5.18
CA ASP A 222 17.28 8.39 5.99
C ASP A 222 17.02 7.72 7.36
N THR A 223 15.84 7.97 7.94
CA THR A 223 15.44 7.40 9.23
C THR A 223 15.14 5.90 9.13
N LEU A 224 14.50 5.46 8.04
CA LEU A 224 14.13 4.05 7.84
C LEU A 224 15.28 3.21 7.25
N GLY A 225 16.25 3.84 6.57
CA GLY A 225 17.32 3.14 5.86
C GLY A 225 16.86 2.37 4.62
N ILE A 226 15.65 2.66 4.10
CA ILE A 226 15.06 2.02 2.91
C ILE A 226 14.50 3.09 1.96
N PRO A 227 14.45 2.83 0.64
CA PRO A 227 13.98 3.82 -0.33
C PRO A 227 12.54 4.26 -0.08
N VAL A 228 12.30 5.57 -0.17
CA VAL A 228 10.98 6.19 0.01
C VAL A 228 10.62 7.02 -1.20
N ILE A 229 9.50 6.68 -1.85
CA ILE A 229 9.00 7.37 -3.04
C ILE A 229 7.78 8.22 -2.66
N PRO A 230 7.84 9.56 -2.79
CA PRO A 230 6.68 10.44 -2.59
C PRO A 230 5.70 10.30 -3.77
N MET A 231 4.41 10.12 -3.49
CA MET A 231 3.42 9.85 -4.53
C MET A 231 2.09 10.58 -4.36
N VAL A 232 1.47 10.85 -5.50
CA VAL A 232 0.02 11.10 -5.63
C VAL A 232 -0.46 10.22 -6.78
N ALA A 233 -0.73 8.94 -6.48
CA ALA A 233 -0.99 7.90 -7.48
C ALA A 233 -2.12 8.26 -8.44
N LYS A 234 -3.20 8.87 -7.95
CA LYS A 234 -4.34 9.31 -8.78
C LYS A 234 -3.98 10.37 -9.84
N ARG A 235 -2.84 11.05 -9.67
CA ARG A 235 -2.29 12.03 -10.63
C ARG A 235 -1.11 11.46 -11.41
N ASN A 236 -0.88 10.15 -11.35
CA ASN A 236 0.27 9.47 -11.93
C ASN A 236 1.64 10.04 -11.50
N SER A 237 1.70 10.67 -10.31
CA SER A 237 2.91 11.28 -9.77
C SER A 237 3.66 10.31 -8.86
N GLY A 238 4.97 10.15 -9.10
CA GLY A 238 5.85 9.22 -8.39
C GLY A 238 5.89 7.80 -8.94
N ILE A 239 5.09 7.48 -9.97
CA ILE A 239 5.00 6.14 -10.55
C ILE A 239 6.28 5.78 -11.33
N LYS A 240 6.82 6.72 -12.10
CA LYS A 240 8.04 6.48 -12.88
C LYS A 240 9.24 6.27 -11.95
N GLU A 241 9.34 7.08 -10.90
CA GLU A 241 10.34 7.00 -9.86
C GLU A 241 10.27 5.65 -9.13
N LEU A 242 9.06 5.18 -8.82
CA LEU A 242 8.83 3.86 -8.24
C LEU A 242 9.36 2.73 -9.14
N VAL A 243 9.04 2.75 -10.45
CA VAL A 243 9.51 1.72 -11.40
C VAL A 243 11.03 1.73 -11.54
N VAL A 244 11.65 2.92 -11.60
CA VAL A 244 13.11 3.07 -11.62
C VAL A 244 13.72 2.49 -10.34
N GLN A 245 13.15 2.77 -9.17
CA GLN A 245 13.65 2.25 -7.91
C GLN A 245 13.53 0.72 -7.83
N ILE A 246 12.40 0.15 -8.23
CA ILE A 246 12.19 -1.30 -8.31
C ILE A 246 13.26 -1.95 -9.21
N SER A 247 13.48 -1.39 -10.41
CA SER A 247 14.44 -1.89 -11.38
C SER A 247 15.89 -1.80 -10.88
N SER A 248 16.22 -0.74 -10.13
CA SER A 248 17.54 -0.56 -9.53
C SER A 248 17.83 -1.58 -8.41
N MET A 249 16.85 -1.85 -7.55
CA MET A 249 16.98 -2.83 -6.47
C MET A 249 17.00 -4.26 -7.00
N ALA A 250 16.34 -4.52 -8.12
CA ALA A 250 16.48 -5.77 -8.83
C ALA A 250 17.90 -5.96 -9.37
N SER A 251 18.55 -4.92 -9.87
CA SER A 251 19.85 -5.03 -10.55
C SER A 251 21.04 -5.02 -9.61
N CYS A 252 20.92 -4.39 -8.44
CA CYS A 252 22.00 -4.28 -7.47
C CYS A 252 21.83 -5.30 -6.33
N GLU A 253 22.92 -5.98 -5.95
CA GLU A 253 23.05 -6.61 -4.62
C GLU A 253 23.25 -5.54 -3.53
N ASN A 254 22.42 -4.49 -3.54
CA ASN A 254 22.49 -3.49 -2.48
C ASN A 254 22.12 -4.16 -1.17
N LYS A 255 23.01 -4.02 -0.17
CA LYS A 255 22.75 -4.57 1.15
C LYS A 255 21.57 -3.84 1.77
N PHE A 256 20.45 -4.55 1.84
CA PHE A 256 19.24 -4.10 2.51
C PHE A 256 19.49 -4.07 4.03
N HIS A 257 19.58 -2.86 4.60
CA HIS A 257 19.83 -2.63 6.03
C HIS A 257 18.79 -1.68 6.61
N PRO A 258 17.53 -2.14 6.77
CA PRO A 258 16.48 -1.32 7.34
C PRO A 258 16.75 -1.04 8.82
N GLN A 259 16.35 0.14 9.28
CA GLN A 259 16.20 0.44 10.70
C GLN A 259 14.89 -0.19 11.18
N MET A 260 14.98 -1.27 11.95
CA MET A 260 13.83 -2.03 12.45
C MET A 260 13.48 -1.64 13.88
N PRO A 261 12.21 -1.79 14.31
CA PRO A 261 11.88 -1.71 15.73
C PRO A 261 12.54 -2.86 16.49
N GLU A 262 12.98 -2.57 17.71
CA GLU A 262 13.46 -3.57 18.66
C GLU A 262 12.34 -3.95 19.62
N VAL A 263 12.49 -5.08 20.30
CA VAL A 263 11.67 -5.39 21.49
C VAL A 263 12.01 -4.35 22.56
N SER A 264 11.03 -3.96 23.37
CA SER A 264 11.25 -3.04 24.49
C SER A 264 12.42 -3.49 25.37
N SER A 265 13.19 -2.52 25.88
CA SER A 265 14.46 -2.77 26.58
C SER A 265 14.32 -3.67 27.82
N ASP A 266 13.14 -3.69 28.44
CA ASP A 266 12.81 -4.52 29.60
C ASP A 266 12.69 -6.02 29.26
N HIS A 267 12.50 -6.38 27.99
CA HIS A 267 12.37 -7.76 27.51
C HIS A 267 13.38 -8.15 26.43
N LEU A 268 14.39 -7.31 26.18
CA LEU A 268 15.39 -7.57 25.14
C LEU A 268 16.22 -8.82 25.43
N ASP A 269 16.57 -9.07 26.69
CA ASP A 269 17.31 -10.28 27.09
C ASP A 269 16.48 -11.55 26.83
N ILE A 270 15.18 -11.50 27.12
CA ILE A 270 14.25 -12.62 26.89
C ILE A 270 14.13 -12.91 25.39
N TYR A 271 14.01 -11.86 24.56
CA TYR A 271 14.05 -12.00 23.11
C TYR A 271 15.32 -12.72 22.65
N HIS A 272 16.48 -12.32 23.17
CA HIS A 272 17.76 -12.95 22.81
C HIS A 272 17.86 -14.40 23.27
N ASP A 273 17.33 -14.74 24.44
CA ASP A 273 17.33 -16.11 24.94
C ASP A 273 16.40 -17.01 24.12
N ILE A 274 15.18 -16.55 23.82
CA ILE A 274 14.27 -17.25 22.89
C ILE A 274 14.93 -17.41 21.52
N LEU A 275 15.55 -16.36 20.98
CA LEU A 275 16.23 -16.40 19.69
C LEU A 275 17.34 -17.46 19.64
N LYS A 276 18.17 -17.56 20.70
CA LYS A 276 19.21 -18.59 20.81
C LYS A 276 18.60 -20.00 20.81
N LEU A 277 17.48 -20.19 21.52
CA LEU A 277 16.82 -21.49 21.66
C LEU A 277 16.16 -21.95 20.35
N VAL A 278 15.55 -21.03 19.57
CA VAL A 278 14.87 -21.40 18.33
C VAL A 278 15.83 -21.55 17.14
N ARG A 279 16.91 -20.76 17.09
CA ARG A 279 17.81 -20.67 15.93
C ARG A 279 18.29 -22.02 15.36
N PRO A 280 18.63 -23.05 16.16
CA PRO A 280 19.05 -24.35 15.63
C PRO A 280 17.97 -25.14 14.86
N TYR A 281 16.69 -24.83 15.10
CA TYR A 281 15.55 -25.62 14.62
C TYR A 281 14.78 -24.95 13.48
N ILE A 282 15.05 -23.68 13.21
CA ILE A 282 14.36 -22.90 12.19
C ILE A 282 15.11 -22.96 10.86
N GLN A 283 14.35 -23.20 9.80
CA GLN A 283 14.83 -23.28 8.43
C GLN A 283 13.96 -22.39 7.55
N GLU A 284 14.51 -22.08 6.37
CA GLU A 284 13.76 -21.43 5.28
C GLU A 284 12.41 -22.15 5.05
N PRO A 285 11.31 -21.42 4.82
CA PRO A 285 11.25 -19.99 4.50
C PRO A 285 11.23 -19.03 5.71
N TYR A 286 11.27 -19.55 6.94
CA TYR A 286 11.15 -18.74 8.17
C TYR A 286 12.51 -18.31 8.70
N THR A 287 12.56 -17.14 9.35
CA THR A 287 13.77 -16.67 10.04
C THR A 287 13.65 -16.88 11.55
N PRO A 288 14.75 -17.21 12.26
CA PRO A 288 14.76 -17.30 13.73
C PRO A 288 14.25 -16.02 14.40
N GLU A 289 14.58 -14.85 13.86
CA GLU A 289 14.18 -13.54 14.38
C GLU A 289 12.67 -13.35 14.32
N TRP A 290 12.04 -13.73 13.19
CA TRP A 290 10.58 -13.69 13.05
C TRP A 290 9.89 -14.67 14.01
N ILE A 291 10.43 -15.89 14.12
CA ILE A 291 9.88 -16.91 15.03
C ILE A 291 9.95 -16.46 16.49
N ALA A 292 11.09 -15.90 16.92
CA ALA A 292 11.26 -15.42 18.29
C ALA A 292 10.25 -14.32 18.64
N VAL A 293 10.07 -13.34 17.76
CA VAL A 293 9.05 -12.29 17.96
C VAL A 293 7.64 -12.89 17.98
N LYS A 294 7.32 -13.82 17.08
CA LYS A 294 5.98 -14.44 17.02
C LYS A 294 5.66 -15.31 18.24
N LEU A 295 6.66 -15.96 18.83
CA LEU A 295 6.50 -16.66 20.11
C LEU A 295 6.19 -15.67 21.24
N MET A 296 6.90 -14.54 21.31
CA MET A 296 6.62 -13.49 22.29
C MET A 296 5.23 -12.85 22.10
N GLU A 297 4.73 -12.80 20.87
CA GLU A 297 3.36 -12.38 20.56
C GLU A 297 2.29 -13.43 20.89
N GLY A 298 2.69 -14.67 21.19
CA GLY A 298 1.76 -15.78 21.44
C GLY A 298 1.06 -16.31 20.18
N ASP A 299 1.71 -16.25 19.02
CA ASP A 299 1.12 -16.76 17.76
C ASP A 299 0.96 -18.30 17.82
N PRO A 300 -0.28 -18.84 17.78
CA PRO A 300 -0.53 -20.26 17.98
C PRO A 300 -0.01 -21.14 16.83
N GLU A 301 0.08 -20.62 15.61
CA GLU A 301 0.63 -21.38 14.47
C GLU A 301 2.14 -21.54 14.62
N VAL A 302 2.82 -20.49 15.11
CA VAL A 302 4.26 -20.52 15.37
C VAL A 302 4.59 -21.35 16.60
N SER A 303 3.84 -21.24 17.69
CA SER A 303 4.03 -22.08 18.88
C SER A 303 3.94 -23.56 18.51
N LYS A 304 2.91 -23.95 17.75
CA LYS A 304 2.77 -25.33 17.26
C LYS A 304 3.94 -25.75 16.36
N MET A 305 4.43 -24.87 15.48
CA MET A 305 5.57 -25.17 14.62
C MET A 305 6.85 -25.47 15.44
N VAL A 306 7.07 -24.72 16.51
CA VAL A 306 8.22 -24.93 17.42
C VAL A 306 8.02 -26.18 18.27
N GLU A 307 6.79 -26.45 18.72
CA GLU A 307 6.38 -27.71 19.36
C GLU A 307 6.49 -28.93 18.45
N ASP A 308 6.50 -28.78 17.13
CA ASP A 308 6.70 -29.94 16.24
C ASP A 308 8.20 -30.16 15.96
N LYS A 309 8.99 -29.08 15.86
CA LYS A 309 10.37 -29.12 15.36
C LYS A 309 11.48 -29.07 16.42
N ALA A 310 11.30 -28.35 17.52
CA ALA A 310 12.36 -28.13 18.50
C ALA A 310 12.61 -29.35 19.39
N GLN A 311 13.76 -29.44 20.06
CA GLN A 311 13.97 -30.48 21.09
C GLN A 311 13.13 -30.18 22.33
N LYS A 312 12.65 -31.22 23.04
CA LYS A 312 11.84 -31.06 24.27
C LYS A 312 12.45 -30.09 25.28
N SER A 313 13.76 -30.20 25.56
CA SER A 313 14.44 -29.28 26.49
C SER A 313 14.36 -27.81 26.09
N ALA A 314 14.47 -27.51 24.78
CA ALA A 314 14.34 -26.15 24.29
C ALA A 314 12.89 -25.65 24.37
N ARG A 315 11.90 -26.53 24.15
CA ARG A 315 10.48 -26.19 24.29
C ARG A 315 10.13 -25.86 25.73
N ASP A 316 10.53 -26.72 26.67
CA ASP A 316 10.26 -26.55 28.11
C ASP A 316 10.89 -25.24 28.63
N GLU A 317 12.07 -24.87 28.11
CA GLU A 317 12.76 -23.62 28.46
C GLU A 317 12.07 -22.39 27.85
N ILE A 318 11.69 -22.43 26.57
CA ILE A 318 10.92 -21.35 25.92
C ILE A 318 9.59 -21.13 26.64
N GLU A 319 8.86 -22.20 26.94
CA GLU A 319 7.58 -22.14 27.66
C GLU A 319 7.78 -21.54 29.06
N GLY A 320 8.82 -21.96 29.79
CA GLY A 320 9.17 -21.40 31.09
C GLY A 320 9.49 -19.90 31.04
N LEU A 321 10.18 -19.43 29.99
CA LEU A 321 10.45 -18.01 29.77
C LEU A 321 9.14 -17.24 29.50
N LEU A 322 8.28 -17.75 28.61
CA LEU A 322 7.03 -17.07 28.25
C LEU A 322 6.02 -17.04 29.41
N ILE A 323 5.92 -18.10 30.22
CA ILE A 323 5.06 -18.12 31.43
C ILE A 323 5.56 -17.13 32.48
N LYS A 324 6.88 -16.99 32.64
CA LYS A 324 7.45 -16.04 33.59
C LYS A 324 7.25 -14.58 33.15
N HIS A 325 7.06 -14.36 31.85
CA HIS A 325 6.97 -13.06 31.20
C HIS A 325 5.71 -12.97 30.34
N GLU A 326 4.54 -13.05 31.00
CA GLU A 326 3.22 -12.96 30.33
C GLU A 326 3.02 -11.63 29.59
N ASP A 327 3.82 -10.62 29.90
CA ASP A 327 3.87 -9.30 29.27
C ASP A 327 4.79 -9.20 28.05
N ALA A 328 5.37 -10.31 27.59
CA ALA A 328 6.22 -10.35 26.39
C ALA A 328 5.54 -9.76 25.14
N LEU A 329 4.23 -10.00 24.95
CA LEU A 329 3.45 -9.39 23.87
C LEU A 329 3.45 -7.86 23.98
N HIS A 330 3.25 -7.33 25.19
CA HIS A 330 3.26 -5.89 25.43
C HIS A 330 4.63 -5.29 25.09
N ALA A 331 5.72 -5.98 25.42
CA ALA A 331 7.06 -5.52 25.10
C ALA A 331 7.35 -5.43 23.60
N VAL A 332 6.85 -6.39 22.80
CA VAL A 332 6.95 -6.35 21.33
C VAL A 332 6.13 -5.18 20.77
N VAL A 333 4.89 -5.03 21.24
CA VAL A 333 3.97 -3.98 20.77
C VAL A 333 4.48 -2.59 21.13
N ASN A 334 4.93 -2.39 22.37
CA ASN A 334 5.51 -1.13 22.85
C ASN A 334 6.76 -0.74 22.04
N GLY A 335 7.66 -1.71 21.80
CA GLY A 335 8.87 -1.45 21.01
C GLY A 335 8.57 -0.97 19.59
N ARG A 336 7.50 -1.50 18.97
CA ARG A 336 6.99 -0.98 17.68
C ARG A 336 6.45 0.43 17.80
N TYR A 337 5.63 0.72 18.81
CA TYR A 337 5.06 2.07 18.97
C TYR A 337 6.13 3.12 19.31
N ASP A 338 7.12 2.78 20.12
CA ASP A 338 8.26 3.66 20.42
C ASP A 338 9.06 3.99 19.15
N TRP A 339 9.30 2.98 18.29
CA TRP A 339 9.93 3.19 16.98
C TRP A 339 9.07 4.05 16.05
N ILE A 340 7.76 3.78 15.95
CA ILE A 340 6.82 4.58 15.13
C ILE A 340 6.78 6.03 15.62
N GLU A 341 6.74 6.25 16.93
CA GLU A 341 6.72 7.58 17.51
C GLU A 341 8.02 8.32 17.21
N LYS A 342 9.17 7.66 17.38
CA LYS A 342 10.48 8.22 17.03
C LYS A 342 10.53 8.64 15.56
N VAL A 343 10.13 7.77 14.64
CA VAL A 343 10.09 8.06 13.19
C VAL A 343 9.13 9.22 12.90
N SER A 344 7.92 9.17 13.45
CA SER A 344 6.86 10.14 13.15
C SER A 344 7.20 11.53 13.67
N ARG A 345 7.79 11.66 14.86
CA ARG A 345 8.23 12.94 15.43
C ARG A 345 9.31 13.61 14.58
N THR A 346 10.17 12.83 13.94
CA THR A 346 11.26 13.35 13.10
C THR A 346 10.80 13.76 11.70
N VAL A 347 9.76 13.10 11.17
CA VAL A 347 9.36 13.19 9.76
C VAL A 347 8.12 14.05 9.53
N VAL A 348 7.18 14.07 10.48
CA VAL A 348 5.86 14.70 10.31
C VAL A 348 5.84 16.06 10.96
N SER A 349 5.52 17.09 10.17
CA SER A 349 5.20 18.42 10.68
C SER A 349 3.71 18.69 10.51
N ARG A 350 3.06 19.13 11.59
CA ARG A 350 1.63 19.48 11.60
C ARG A 350 1.48 20.99 11.71
N PHE A 351 1.05 21.63 10.63
CA PHE A 351 0.64 23.02 10.66
C PHE A 351 -0.83 23.07 11.07
N LYS A 352 -1.14 23.76 12.18
CA LYS A 352 -2.53 24.01 12.56
C LYS A 352 -3.17 24.94 11.52
N MET A 353 -3.84 24.38 10.51
CA MET A 353 -4.74 25.17 9.66
C MET A 353 -5.87 25.73 10.54
N GLY A 354 -6.11 27.04 10.47
CA GLY A 354 -6.93 27.81 11.41
C GLY A 354 -8.37 27.35 11.66
N GLN A 355 -8.88 26.34 10.95
CA GLN A 355 -10.17 25.71 11.21
C GLN A 355 -10.17 24.86 12.49
N VAL A 356 -9.09 24.13 12.80
CA VAL A 356 -8.97 23.40 14.08
C VAL A 356 -8.88 24.39 15.24
N VAL A 357 -8.31 25.59 15.04
CA VAL A 357 -8.28 26.64 16.09
C VAL A 357 -9.67 27.18 16.40
N LEU A 358 -10.59 27.21 15.43
CA LEU A 358 -11.98 27.62 15.65
C LEU A 358 -12.78 26.53 16.37
N THR A 359 -12.70 25.27 15.91
CA THR A 359 -13.37 24.14 16.57
C THR A 359 -12.80 23.91 17.97
N ASP A 360 -11.48 23.92 18.16
CA ASP A 360 -10.82 23.78 19.47
C ASP A 360 -11.22 24.90 20.42
N ARG A 361 -11.42 26.15 19.94
CA ARG A 361 -11.89 27.26 20.78
C ARG A 361 -13.33 27.08 21.22
N ILE A 362 -14.19 26.61 20.32
CA ILE A 362 -15.59 26.31 20.63
C ILE A 362 -15.64 25.14 21.62
N ASP A 363 -14.91 24.06 21.36
CA ASP A 363 -14.85 22.89 22.24
C ASP A 363 -14.25 23.26 23.60
N HIS A 364 -13.21 24.10 23.63
CA HIS A 364 -12.64 24.56 24.90
C HIS A 364 -13.59 25.45 25.70
N ILE A 365 -14.47 26.21 25.04
CA ILE A 365 -15.56 26.95 25.72
C ILE A 365 -16.65 25.99 26.21
N LEU A 366 -17.07 25.04 25.37
CA LEU A 366 -18.15 24.10 25.66
C LEU A 366 -17.77 23.03 26.70
N THR A 367 -16.48 22.74 26.89
CA THR A 367 -16.00 21.75 27.88
C THR A 367 -15.63 22.36 29.24
N ARG A 368 -15.68 23.69 29.39
CA ARG A 368 -15.44 24.34 30.69
C ARG A 368 -16.65 24.15 31.61
N PRO A 369 -16.48 23.73 32.89
CA PRO A 369 -17.60 23.47 33.80
C PRO A 369 -18.59 24.64 33.95
N ILE A 370 -18.10 25.88 33.86
CA ILE A 370 -18.89 27.10 34.01
C ILE A 370 -19.77 27.40 32.79
N PHE A 371 -19.33 27.05 31.58
CA PHE A 371 -20.03 27.37 30.32
C PHE A 371 -20.67 26.15 29.65
N GLY A 372 -20.08 24.97 29.82
CA GLY A 372 -20.57 23.71 29.27
C GLY A 372 -21.87 23.23 29.91
N ILE A 373 -21.99 23.31 31.24
CA ILE A 373 -23.21 22.87 31.94
C ILE A 373 -24.43 23.72 31.53
N PRO A 374 -24.38 25.07 31.50
CA PRO A 374 -25.49 25.87 31.00
C PRO A 374 -25.87 25.59 29.54
N VAL A 375 -24.88 25.43 28.66
CA VAL A 375 -25.15 25.16 27.23
C VAL A 375 -25.78 23.78 27.04
N LEU A 376 -25.30 22.76 27.74
CA LEU A 376 -25.88 21.42 27.70
C LEU A 376 -27.34 21.44 28.17
N LEU A 377 -27.64 22.12 29.28
CA LEU A 377 -29.01 22.26 29.79
C LEU A 377 -29.90 23.00 28.80
N ALA A 378 -29.39 24.05 28.13
CA ALA A 378 -30.14 24.78 27.11
C ALA A 378 -30.47 23.92 25.89
N VAL A 379 -29.51 23.13 25.40
CA VAL A 379 -29.72 22.20 24.28
C VAL A 379 -30.72 21.10 24.67
N MET A 380 -30.59 20.52 25.88
CA MET A 380 -31.56 19.55 26.37
C MET A 380 -32.96 20.14 26.49
N ALA A 381 -33.10 21.33 27.10
CA ALA A 381 -34.39 22.01 27.23
C ALA A 381 -35.02 22.31 25.85
N PHE A 382 -34.19 22.69 24.87
CA PHE A 382 -34.64 22.94 23.50
C PHE A 382 -35.13 21.66 22.81
N VAL A 383 -34.41 20.54 22.96
CA VAL A 383 -34.83 19.23 22.43
C VAL A 383 -36.13 18.78 23.09
N PHE A 384 -36.26 18.93 24.42
CA PHE A 384 -37.51 18.65 25.13
C PHE A 384 -38.66 19.53 24.63
N PHE A 385 -38.44 20.84 24.50
CA PHE A 385 -39.45 21.76 23.99
C PHE A 385 -39.90 21.37 22.58
N LEU A 386 -38.96 21.06 21.67
CA LEU A 386 -39.29 20.58 20.32
C LEU A 386 -40.08 19.28 20.35
N THR A 387 -39.71 18.34 21.23
CA THR A 387 -40.38 17.05 21.35
C THR A 387 -41.83 17.21 21.83
N TYR A 388 -42.08 18.10 22.79
CA TYR A 388 -43.43 18.38 23.31
C TYR A 388 -44.27 19.32 22.44
N ALA A 389 -43.63 20.17 21.63
CA ALA A 389 -44.32 21.10 20.76
C ALA A 389 -44.69 20.50 19.39
N VAL A 390 -43.94 19.48 18.95
CA VAL A 390 -44.15 18.78 17.66
C VAL A 390 -44.82 17.41 17.85
N GLY A 391 -44.70 16.82 19.04
CA GLY A 391 -45.29 15.52 19.41
C GLY A 391 -46.71 15.58 19.95
#